data_AF-A0A2P4XYG7-F1
#
_entry.id   AF-A0A2P4XYG7-F1
#
_cell.length_a   1.000
_cell.length_b   1.000
_cell.length_c   1.000
_cell.angle_alpha   90.00
_cell.angle_beta   90.00
_cell.angle_gamma   90.00
#
_symmetry.space_group_name_H-M   'P 1'
#
loop_
_entity.id
_entity.type
_entity.pdbx_description
1 polymer ?
#
loop_
_entity_poly.entity_id
_entity_poly.type
_entity_poly.pdbx_seq_one_letter_code
_entity_poly.pdbx_strand_id
1 'polypeptide(L)'
;MGHLSKVFPHVWCLRLQDSILDEMPTMESLVPWLDKNWKLRELVLTRVTCISGFYIHLEAEQLTKFTIRQCYQVQEPAIVAPNLETLIIEHCPVVGLHADTKLPQLKKLSLSSRTLTALHARHLIKDMLSQSSALKVMSFAGCSQLEQVLVDPGDLPALRCLDLSGCPKLTRVHVTSKLLETLDLARNDNLQYILLDLERVVDLDLSFLKNLTHLYIRSSSLRRLNLRGCDQLMRNTTRVNCPNLQFVTLQGTTLVIDDLNKLSEVTDEVFALP
;
A
#
# COMPACT_ATOMS: atom_id res chain seq x y z
N MET A 1 -15.31 15.25 -31.28
CA MET A 1 -15.21 14.21 -30.23
C MET A 1 -16.08 12.97 -30.45
N GLY A 2 -17.17 12.97 -31.24
CA GLY A 2 -18.03 11.80 -31.45
C GLY A 2 -17.63 10.80 -32.57
N HIS A 3 -16.39 10.84 -33.09
CA HIS A 3 -15.99 9.98 -34.21
C HIS A 3 -15.50 8.61 -33.74
N LEU A 4 -14.67 8.58 -32.69
CA LEU A 4 -14.10 7.34 -32.18
C LEU A 4 -15.19 6.36 -31.70
N SER A 5 -16.27 6.85 -31.07
CA SER A 5 -17.30 5.98 -30.49
C SER A 5 -18.14 5.28 -31.57
N LYS A 6 -18.17 5.84 -32.79
CA LYS A 6 -18.76 5.22 -33.97
C LYS A 6 -17.82 4.22 -34.64
N VAL A 7 -16.51 4.46 -34.59
CA VAL A 7 -15.50 3.59 -35.22
C VAL A 7 -15.16 2.39 -34.34
N PHE A 8 -15.10 2.58 -33.00
CA PHE A 8 -14.67 1.57 -32.04
C PHE A 8 -15.66 1.38 -30.87
N PRO A 9 -16.95 1.08 -31.11
CA PRO A 9 -18.01 1.09 -30.10
C PRO A 9 -17.85 0.05 -28.97
N HIS A 10 -17.01 -0.97 -29.17
CA HIS A 10 -16.82 -2.09 -28.25
C HIS A 10 -15.51 -2.03 -27.45
N VAL A 11 -14.70 -0.99 -27.64
CA VAL A 11 -13.42 -0.87 -26.92
C VAL A 11 -13.68 -0.48 -25.47
N TRP A 12 -13.42 -1.44 -24.58
CA TRP A 12 -13.54 -1.29 -23.13
C TRP A 12 -12.18 -1.21 -22.42
N CYS A 13 -11.09 -1.54 -23.13
CA CYS A 13 -9.72 -1.51 -22.62
C CYS A 13 -8.83 -0.76 -23.60
N LEU A 14 -8.11 0.25 -23.10
CA LEU A 14 -7.12 1.00 -23.87
C LEU A 14 -5.75 0.75 -23.25
N ARG A 15 -4.82 0.26 -24.05
CA ARG A 15 -3.42 0.06 -23.66
C ARG A 15 -2.52 0.90 -24.54
N LEU A 16 -1.79 1.81 -23.91
CA LEU A 16 -0.70 2.55 -24.53
C LEU A 16 0.61 2.04 -23.98
N GLN A 17 1.52 1.73 -24.89
CA GLN A 17 2.82 1.19 -24.55
C GLN A 17 3.89 1.82 -25.45
N ASP A 18 5.04 2.18 -24.87
CA ASP A 18 6.19 2.72 -25.62
C ASP A 18 5.79 3.92 -26.49
N SER A 19 5.00 4.83 -25.92
CA SER A 19 4.34 5.94 -26.64
C SER A 19 4.74 7.30 -26.08
N ILE A 20 4.76 8.31 -26.94
CA ILE A 20 4.93 9.72 -26.59
C ILE A 20 3.59 10.42 -26.83
N LEU A 21 3.14 11.20 -25.85
CA LEU A 21 1.93 12.00 -25.94
C LEU A 21 2.29 13.49 -25.89
N ASP A 22 1.83 14.23 -26.89
CA ASP A 22 2.07 15.67 -27.03
C ASP A 22 0.96 16.48 -26.31
N GLU A 23 1.44 17.48 -25.58
CA GLU A 23 0.81 18.67 -24.94
C GLU A 23 -0.54 18.62 -24.16
N MET A 24 -0.58 19.55 -23.20
CA MET A 24 -1.55 19.87 -22.12
C MET A 24 -2.92 20.41 -22.66
N PRO A 25 -4.00 20.43 -21.85
CA PRO A 25 -4.04 20.45 -20.37
C PRO A 25 -4.38 19.12 -19.71
N THR A 26 -4.78 18.11 -20.46
CA THR A 26 -5.01 16.76 -19.95
C THR A 26 -5.16 15.80 -21.11
N MET A 27 -4.03 15.29 -21.60
CA MET A 27 -3.97 14.20 -22.57
C MET A 27 -5.00 14.39 -23.71
N GLU A 28 -4.94 15.46 -24.50
CA GLU A 28 -5.91 15.72 -25.59
C GLU A 28 -6.12 14.51 -26.50
N SER A 29 -5.08 13.69 -26.68
CA SER A 29 -5.10 12.41 -27.39
C SER A 29 -5.94 11.31 -26.70
N LEU A 30 -6.01 11.31 -25.37
CA LEU A 30 -6.84 10.40 -24.56
C LEU A 30 -8.24 10.94 -24.28
N VAL A 31 -8.46 12.27 -24.26
CA VAL A 31 -9.78 12.88 -23.98
C VAL A 31 -10.92 12.17 -24.74
N PRO A 32 -10.80 11.83 -26.04
CA PRO A 32 -11.87 11.13 -26.75
C PRO A 32 -12.23 9.74 -26.20
N TRP A 33 -11.28 9.07 -25.54
CA TRP A 33 -11.46 7.75 -24.92
C TRP A 33 -11.94 7.83 -23.47
N LEU A 34 -11.77 9.01 -22.86
CA LEU A 34 -12.09 9.32 -21.47
C LEU A 34 -13.37 10.13 -21.31
N ASP A 35 -14.02 10.46 -22.43
CA ASP A 35 -15.33 11.10 -22.48
C ASP A 35 -16.37 10.24 -21.74
N LYS A 36 -17.29 10.90 -21.02
CA LYS A 36 -18.35 10.26 -20.23
C LYS A 36 -19.22 9.29 -21.04
N ASN A 37 -19.33 9.49 -22.35
CA ASN A 37 -20.12 8.64 -23.23
C ASN A 37 -19.38 7.36 -23.65
N TRP A 38 -18.10 7.22 -23.30
CA TRP A 38 -17.31 6.05 -23.66
C TRP A 38 -17.38 4.95 -22.59
N LYS A 39 -17.42 3.68 -23.02
CA LYS A 39 -17.51 2.50 -22.15
C LYS A 39 -16.14 1.99 -21.68
N LEU A 40 -15.18 2.89 -21.45
CA LEU A 40 -13.80 2.51 -21.12
C LEU A 40 -13.78 2.07 -19.67
N ARG A 41 -13.44 0.81 -19.43
CA ARG A 41 -13.39 0.20 -18.09
C ARG A 41 -11.98 0.03 -17.58
N GLU A 42 -11.02 -0.11 -18.49
CA GLU A 42 -9.61 -0.30 -18.17
C GLU A 42 -8.71 0.60 -19.02
N LEU A 43 -7.80 1.31 -18.35
CA LEU A 43 -6.74 2.09 -18.98
C LEU A 43 -5.39 1.58 -18.48
N VAL A 44 -4.47 1.30 -19.41
CA VAL A 44 -3.12 0.84 -19.10
C VAL A 44 -2.11 1.71 -19.84
N LEU A 45 -1.23 2.37 -19.08
CA LEU A 45 -0.12 3.16 -19.59
C LEU A 45 1.18 2.46 -19.19
N THR A 46 2.03 2.12 -20.15
CA THR A 46 3.33 1.49 -19.89
C THR A 46 4.43 2.18 -20.68
N ARG A 47 5.43 2.74 -19.98
CA ARG A 47 6.51 3.53 -20.62
C ARG A 47 5.96 4.62 -21.54
N VAL A 48 4.96 5.33 -21.02
CA VAL A 48 4.36 6.49 -21.70
C VAL A 48 5.06 7.75 -21.22
N THR A 49 5.44 8.60 -22.17
CA THR A 49 6.15 9.86 -21.92
C THR A 49 5.24 11.02 -22.33
N CYS A 50 5.08 12.02 -21.47
CA CYS A 50 4.33 13.24 -21.75
C CYS A 50 5.31 14.42 -21.79
N ILE A 51 5.34 15.16 -22.89
CA ILE A 51 6.35 16.21 -23.09
C ILE A 51 6.16 17.39 -22.12
N SER A 52 4.91 17.71 -21.77
CA SER A 52 4.52 18.89 -20.97
C SER A 52 4.13 18.57 -19.52
N GLY A 53 4.54 17.42 -18.98
CA GLY A 53 4.18 16.97 -17.62
C GLY A 53 3.03 15.96 -17.60
N PHE A 54 2.93 15.19 -16.51
CA PHE A 54 2.04 14.04 -16.39
C PHE A 54 0.89 14.33 -15.43
N TYR A 55 -0.12 15.04 -15.91
CA TYR A 55 -1.34 15.37 -15.17
C TYR A 55 -2.52 14.61 -15.77
N ILE A 56 -3.22 13.79 -14.97
CA ILE A 56 -4.23 12.83 -15.47
C ILE A 56 -5.62 13.11 -14.87
N HIS A 57 -6.20 14.23 -15.24
CA HIS A 57 -7.63 14.48 -14.99
C HIS A 57 -8.52 13.51 -15.80
N LEU A 58 -8.85 12.37 -15.19
CA LEU A 58 -9.71 11.34 -15.75
C LEU A 58 -11.14 11.50 -15.26
N GLU A 59 -12.02 12.22 -15.95
CA GLU A 59 -13.47 12.21 -15.65
C GLU A 59 -14.20 10.97 -16.21
N ALA A 60 -13.50 9.84 -16.34
CA ALA A 60 -14.06 8.64 -16.95
C ALA A 60 -15.00 7.93 -15.96
N GLU A 61 -16.30 8.19 -16.06
CA GLU A 61 -17.32 7.60 -15.18
C GLU A 61 -17.37 6.08 -15.27
N GLN A 62 -16.96 5.45 -16.38
CA GLN A 62 -17.00 3.99 -16.53
C GLN A 62 -15.67 3.29 -16.17
N LEU A 63 -14.62 4.06 -15.86
CA LEU A 63 -13.29 3.51 -15.62
C LEU A 63 -13.23 2.84 -14.25
N THR A 64 -13.03 1.53 -14.24
CA THR A 64 -12.96 0.70 -13.02
C THR A 64 -11.52 0.34 -12.65
N LYS A 65 -10.60 0.35 -13.62
CA LYS A 65 -9.21 -0.01 -13.42
C LYS A 65 -8.27 0.90 -14.19
N PHE A 66 -7.26 1.40 -13.50
CA PHE A 66 -6.23 2.23 -14.08
C PHE A 66 -4.85 1.72 -13.67
N THR A 67 -3.97 1.51 -14.65
CA THR A 67 -2.63 0.98 -14.44
C THR A 67 -1.61 1.88 -15.12
N ILE A 68 -0.60 2.31 -14.36
CA ILE A 68 0.52 3.12 -14.82
C ILE A 68 1.80 2.36 -14.48
N ARG A 69 2.64 2.10 -15.48
CA ARG A 69 3.89 1.35 -15.32
C ARG A 69 5.04 2.05 -15.99
N GLN A 70 6.16 2.19 -15.27
CA GLN A 70 7.42 2.69 -15.84
C GLN A 70 7.25 4.04 -16.57
N CYS A 71 6.29 4.86 -16.13
CA CYS A 71 6.13 6.22 -16.63
C CYS A 71 6.99 7.12 -15.74
N TYR A 72 8.19 7.46 -16.23
CA TYR A 72 9.23 8.07 -15.39
C TYR A 72 9.05 9.56 -15.10
N GLN A 73 8.01 10.19 -15.63
CA GLN A 73 7.66 11.60 -15.35
C GLN A 73 6.53 11.73 -14.32
N VAL A 74 5.96 10.62 -13.85
CA VAL A 74 4.81 10.63 -12.93
C VAL A 74 5.29 10.83 -11.50
N GLN A 75 5.13 12.06 -10.99
CA GLN A 75 5.48 12.41 -9.62
C GLN A 75 4.23 12.60 -8.74
N GLU A 76 3.29 13.45 -9.16
CA GLU A 76 2.04 13.73 -8.43
C GLU A 76 0.84 13.69 -9.37
N PRO A 77 0.36 12.51 -9.80
CA PRO A 77 -0.78 12.45 -10.69
C PRO A 77 -2.04 12.90 -9.93
N ALA A 78 -2.75 13.87 -10.49
CA ALA A 78 -4.16 14.11 -10.15
C ALA A 78 -5.01 13.04 -10.85
N ILE A 79 -5.94 12.38 -10.16
CA ILE A 79 -6.84 11.36 -10.75
C ILE A 79 -8.27 11.53 -10.20
N VAL A 80 -9.24 11.85 -11.06
CA VAL A 80 -10.63 12.14 -10.66
C VAL A 80 -11.61 11.07 -11.18
N ALA A 81 -11.43 9.82 -10.76
CA ALA A 81 -12.20 8.70 -11.29
C ALA A 81 -13.19 8.13 -10.25
N PRO A 82 -14.48 8.55 -10.27
CA PRO A 82 -15.43 8.26 -9.20
C PRO A 82 -15.76 6.78 -9.03
N ASN A 83 -15.68 6.00 -10.12
CA ASN A 83 -15.99 4.56 -10.12
C ASN A 83 -14.74 3.67 -10.19
N LEU A 84 -13.55 4.26 -10.00
CA LEU A 84 -12.30 3.50 -10.04
C LEU A 84 -12.20 2.58 -8.82
N GLU A 85 -12.15 1.28 -9.07
CA GLU A 85 -12.02 0.27 -8.03
C GLU A 85 -10.57 -0.16 -7.82
N THR A 86 -9.74 -0.07 -8.86
CA THR A 86 -8.34 -0.51 -8.83
C THR A 86 -7.41 0.52 -9.45
N LEU A 87 -6.45 1.00 -8.65
CA LEU A 87 -5.34 1.83 -9.10
C LEU A 87 -4.02 1.09 -8.88
N ILE A 88 -3.24 0.95 -9.96
CA ILE A 88 -1.92 0.33 -9.93
C ILE A 88 -0.92 1.32 -10.50
N ILE A 89 0.09 1.70 -9.71
CA ILE A 89 1.20 2.53 -10.14
C ILE A 89 2.50 1.82 -9.78
N GLU A 90 3.24 1.35 -10.78
CA GLU A 90 4.43 0.53 -10.56
C GLU A 90 5.64 1.14 -11.27
N HIS A 91 6.78 1.16 -10.57
CA HIS A 91 8.05 1.63 -11.13
C HIS A 91 8.00 3.08 -11.64
N CYS A 92 7.17 3.92 -11.00
CA CYS A 92 7.08 5.36 -11.28
C CYS A 92 7.68 6.15 -10.10
N PRO A 93 8.30 7.33 -10.33
CA PRO A 93 8.87 8.15 -9.25
C PRO A 93 7.80 8.98 -8.53
N VAL A 94 6.71 8.32 -8.10
CA VAL A 94 5.59 8.99 -7.44
C VAL A 94 5.98 9.44 -6.04
N VAL A 95 5.86 10.74 -5.79
CA VAL A 95 6.03 11.33 -4.46
C VAL A 95 4.68 11.44 -3.73
N GLY A 96 3.56 11.48 -4.43
CA GLY A 96 2.24 11.53 -3.82
C GLY A 96 1.13 11.49 -4.86
N LEU A 97 -0.11 11.65 -4.45
CA LEU A 97 -1.21 11.95 -5.35
C LEU A 97 -1.59 13.42 -5.15
N HIS A 98 -1.93 14.11 -6.24
CA HIS A 98 -2.33 15.52 -6.15
C HIS A 98 -3.61 15.67 -5.29
N ALA A 99 -3.78 16.82 -4.63
CA ALA A 99 -4.91 17.09 -3.73
C ALA A 99 -6.30 16.96 -4.41
N ASP A 100 -6.36 17.15 -5.73
CA ASP A 100 -7.59 17.00 -6.52
C ASP A 100 -7.99 15.54 -6.77
N THR A 101 -7.17 14.58 -6.34
CA THR A 101 -7.43 13.16 -6.55
C THR A 101 -8.67 12.72 -5.78
N LYS A 102 -9.65 12.13 -6.49
CA LYS A 102 -10.92 11.65 -5.92
C LYS A 102 -11.18 10.22 -6.39
N LEU A 103 -11.10 9.28 -5.44
CA LEU A 103 -11.22 7.84 -5.70
C LEU A 103 -12.21 7.16 -4.70
N PRO A 104 -13.46 7.63 -4.56
CA PRO A 104 -14.36 7.21 -3.47
C PRO A 104 -14.72 5.71 -3.49
N GLN A 105 -14.62 5.04 -4.64
CA GLN A 105 -14.93 3.61 -4.80
C GLN A 105 -13.69 2.71 -4.82
N LEU A 106 -12.50 3.24 -4.47
CA LEU A 106 -11.26 2.49 -4.56
C LEU A 106 -11.27 1.30 -3.60
N LYS A 107 -11.09 0.10 -4.15
CA LYS A 107 -11.01 -1.17 -3.41
C LYS A 107 -9.57 -1.68 -3.32
N LYS A 108 -8.74 -1.34 -4.31
CA LYS A 108 -7.33 -1.74 -4.39
C LYS A 108 -6.44 -0.59 -4.82
N LEU A 109 -5.41 -0.33 -4.02
CA LEU A 109 -4.27 0.51 -4.37
C LEU A 109 -2.99 -0.33 -4.35
N SER A 110 -2.21 -0.26 -5.43
CA SER A 110 -0.85 -0.79 -5.47
C SER A 110 0.06 0.31 -5.95
N LEU A 111 1.01 0.75 -5.13
CA LEU A 111 1.90 1.85 -5.43
C LEU A 111 3.34 1.47 -5.10
N SER A 112 4.17 1.33 -6.14
CA SER A 112 5.60 1.07 -6.00
C SER A 112 6.38 2.26 -6.55
N SER A 113 7.15 2.91 -5.68
CA SER A 113 7.87 4.14 -6.01
C SER A 113 9.28 4.17 -5.45
N ARG A 114 10.20 4.76 -6.22
CA ARG A 114 11.58 4.99 -5.77
C ARG A 114 11.78 6.28 -4.99
N THR A 115 10.72 7.06 -4.78
CA THR A 115 10.77 8.41 -4.18
C THR A 115 9.73 8.64 -3.07
N LEU A 116 8.80 7.70 -2.87
CA LEU A 116 7.79 7.78 -1.80
C LEU A 116 8.47 7.71 -0.42
N THR A 117 8.27 8.72 0.42
CA THR A 117 8.83 8.82 1.77
C THR A 117 7.75 8.51 2.82
N ALA A 118 8.14 8.45 4.10
CA ALA A 118 7.19 8.29 5.21
C ALA A 118 6.16 9.42 5.30
N LEU A 119 6.57 10.67 5.06
CA LEU A 119 5.66 11.82 5.09
C LEU A 119 4.60 11.71 3.97
N HIS A 120 5.05 11.33 2.78
CA HIS A 120 4.17 11.12 1.64
C HIS A 120 3.17 9.98 1.87
N ALA A 121 3.64 8.85 2.40
CA ALA A 121 2.77 7.72 2.72
C ALA A 121 1.74 8.09 3.80
N ARG A 122 2.15 8.84 4.84
CA ARG A 122 1.25 9.32 5.90
C ARG A 122 0.16 10.23 5.34
N HIS A 123 0.51 11.21 4.51
CA HIS A 123 -0.47 12.10 3.86
C HIS A 123 -1.43 11.29 2.97
N LEU A 124 -0.90 10.35 2.17
CA LEU A 124 -1.72 9.50 1.33
C LEU A 124 -2.73 8.67 2.14
N ILE A 125 -2.30 8.04 3.24
CA ILE A 125 -3.16 7.24 4.12
C ILE A 125 -4.23 8.12 4.79
N LYS A 126 -3.80 9.20 5.47
CA LYS A 126 -4.68 10.00 6.33
C LYS A 126 -5.62 10.92 5.58
N ASP A 127 -5.13 11.57 4.53
CA ASP A 127 -5.87 12.67 3.90
C ASP A 127 -6.63 12.19 2.66
N MET A 128 -6.08 11.22 1.92
CA MET A 128 -6.65 10.77 0.65
C MET A 128 -7.40 9.44 0.76
N LEU A 129 -6.75 8.41 1.32
CA LEU A 129 -7.34 7.07 1.36
C LEU A 129 -8.42 6.92 2.43
N SER A 130 -8.45 7.80 3.43
CA SER A 130 -9.57 7.94 4.36
C SER A 130 -10.91 8.23 3.65
N GLN A 131 -10.88 8.86 2.47
CA GLN A 131 -12.08 9.09 1.63
C GLN A 131 -12.54 7.83 0.87
N SER A 132 -11.68 6.80 0.80
CA SER A 132 -11.93 5.55 0.10
C SER A 132 -12.36 4.46 1.09
N SER A 133 -13.56 4.59 1.66
CA SER A 133 -14.06 3.68 2.71
C SER A 133 -14.19 2.21 2.30
N ALA A 134 -14.14 1.93 0.98
CA ALA A 134 -14.19 0.58 0.42
C ALA A 134 -12.81 -0.07 0.21
N LEU A 135 -11.70 0.61 0.57
CA LEU A 135 -10.34 0.12 0.31
C LEU A 135 -10.04 -1.14 1.12
N LYS A 136 -9.86 -2.26 0.43
CA LYS A 136 -9.58 -3.58 1.02
C LYS A 136 -8.13 -4.02 0.87
N VAL A 137 -7.46 -3.54 -0.18
CA VAL A 137 -6.08 -3.95 -0.52
C VAL A 137 -5.22 -2.72 -0.73
N MET A 138 -4.12 -2.65 0.01
CA MET A 138 -3.09 -1.64 -0.15
C MET A 138 -1.73 -2.32 -0.27
N SER A 139 -0.94 -1.94 -1.26
CA SER A 139 0.46 -2.36 -1.38
C SER A 139 1.36 -1.14 -1.59
N PHE A 140 2.39 -1.04 -0.76
CA PHE A 140 3.57 -0.19 -0.96
C PHE A 140 4.82 -1.01 -1.28
N ALA A 141 4.64 -2.23 -1.82
CA ALA A 141 5.76 -3.11 -2.11
C ALA A 141 6.80 -2.45 -3.03
N GLY A 142 8.07 -2.62 -2.70
CA GLY A 142 9.17 -2.05 -3.47
C GLY A 142 9.39 -0.55 -3.28
N CYS A 143 8.73 0.11 -2.33
CA CYS A 143 8.96 1.53 -2.06
C CYS A 143 10.34 1.78 -1.43
N SER A 144 11.32 2.16 -2.24
CA SER A 144 12.74 2.15 -1.83
C SER A 144 13.16 3.27 -0.88
N GLN A 145 12.35 4.32 -0.73
CA GLN A 145 12.59 5.44 0.18
C GLN A 145 11.61 5.47 1.36
N LEU A 146 10.75 4.45 1.49
CA LEU A 146 9.77 4.39 2.55
C LEU A 146 10.47 3.94 3.84
N GLU A 147 10.54 4.85 4.81
CA GLU A 147 11.25 4.63 6.07
C GLU A 147 10.33 4.14 7.19
N GLN A 148 9.08 4.60 7.18
CA GLN A 148 8.10 4.32 8.23
C GLN A 148 6.69 4.23 7.64
N VAL A 149 5.89 3.31 8.17
CA VAL A 149 4.45 3.22 7.89
C VAL A 149 3.68 3.19 9.20
N LEU A 150 2.72 4.09 9.32
CA LEU A 150 1.79 4.22 10.44
C LEU A 150 0.37 4.07 9.90
N VAL A 151 -0.38 3.11 10.43
CA VAL A 151 -1.82 2.96 10.20
C VAL A 151 -2.51 2.98 11.54
N ASP A 152 -3.15 4.12 11.84
CA ASP A 152 -3.83 4.36 13.10
C ASP A 152 -5.25 3.77 13.11
N PRO A 153 -5.85 3.57 14.29
CA PRO A 153 -7.24 3.18 14.40
C PRO A 153 -8.16 4.14 13.61
N GLY A 154 -8.83 3.62 12.60
CA GLY A 154 -9.81 4.37 11.80
C GLY A 154 -9.28 4.93 10.48
N ASP A 155 -7.96 4.95 10.25
CA ASP A 155 -7.38 5.44 8.98
C ASP A 155 -7.92 4.65 7.77
N LEU A 156 -7.96 3.32 7.89
CA LEU A 156 -8.31 2.41 6.80
C LEU A 156 -9.31 1.33 7.29
N PRO A 157 -10.58 1.69 7.50
CA PRO A 157 -11.54 0.87 8.26
C PRO A 157 -11.95 -0.43 7.56
N ALA A 158 -11.73 -0.55 6.25
CA ALA A 158 -12.07 -1.72 5.45
C ALA A 158 -10.86 -2.56 5.00
N LEU A 159 -9.64 -2.17 5.41
CA LEU A 159 -8.40 -2.79 4.92
C LEU A 159 -8.27 -4.24 5.40
N ARG A 160 -8.10 -5.16 4.44
CA ARG A 160 -7.92 -6.60 4.67
C ARG A 160 -6.52 -7.11 4.32
N CYS A 161 -5.86 -6.45 3.35
CA CYS A 161 -4.54 -6.82 2.90
C CYS A 161 -3.63 -5.60 2.86
N LEU A 162 -2.49 -5.70 3.54
CA LEU A 162 -1.43 -4.72 3.52
C LEU A 162 -0.12 -5.39 3.13
N ASP A 163 0.49 -4.93 2.04
CA ASP A 163 1.76 -5.42 1.56
C ASP A 163 2.80 -4.31 1.59
N LEU A 164 3.80 -4.45 2.44
CA LEU A 164 4.93 -3.54 2.61
C LEU A 164 6.25 -4.25 2.28
N SER A 165 6.20 -5.32 1.48
CA SER A 165 7.38 -6.14 1.19
C SER A 165 8.41 -5.41 0.33
N GLY A 166 9.70 -5.73 0.52
CA GLY A 166 10.77 -5.21 -0.33
C GLY A 166 10.97 -3.70 -0.27
N CYS A 167 10.71 -3.07 0.88
CA CYS A 167 11.01 -1.68 1.18
C CYS A 167 12.38 -1.57 1.90
N PRO A 168 13.50 -1.48 1.18
CA PRO A 168 14.85 -1.60 1.75
C PRO A 168 15.21 -0.57 2.82
N LYS A 169 14.51 0.58 2.90
CA LYS A 169 14.73 1.61 3.92
C LYS A 169 13.72 1.56 5.07
N LEU A 170 12.76 0.64 5.05
CA LEU A 170 11.71 0.56 6.05
C LEU A 170 12.32 0.14 7.38
N THR A 171 12.22 1.01 8.39
CA THR A 171 12.78 0.81 9.73
C THR A 171 11.69 0.65 10.79
N ARG A 172 10.48 1.18 10.54
CA ARG A 172 9.37 1.12 11.50
C ARG A 172 8.04 0.82 10.83
N VAL A 173 7.27 -0.09 11.41
CA VAL A 173 5.90 -0.39 11.03
C VAL A 173 5.04 -0.39 12.28
N HIS A 174 4.01 0.46 12.28
CA HIS A 174 2.94 0.46 13.27
C HIS A 174 1.63 0.26 12.54
N VAL A 175 0.91 -0.81 12.87
CA VAL A 175 -0.41 -1.08 12.28
C VAL A 175 -1.40 -1.47 13.36
N THR A 176 -2.45 -0.67 13.49
CA THR A 176 -3.64 -1.04 14.26
C THR A 176 -4.81 -1.26 13.33
N SER A 177 -5.35 -2.49 13.29
CA SER A 177 -6.49 -2.82 12.42
C SER A 177 -7.35 -3.95 12.97
N LYS A 178 -8.67 -3.74 12.88
CA LYS A 178 -9.68 -4.73 13.26
C LYS A 178 -10.04 -5.72 12.16
N LEU A 179 -9.70 -5.41 10.90
CA LEU A 179 -10.11 -6.20 9.73
C LEU A 179 -8.94 -6.72 8.89
N LEU A 180 -7.70 -6.38 9.24
CA LEU A 180 -6.53 -6.85 8.49
C LEU A 180 -6.39 -8.38 8.63
N GLU A 181 -6.45 -9.07 7.49
CA GLU A 181 -6.35 -10.52 7.37
C GLU A 181 -4.94 -10.94 6.98
N THR A 182 -4.23 -10.11 6.21
CA THR A 182 -2.87 -10.37 5.72
C THR A 182 -1.98 -9.15 5.82
N LEU A 183 -0.75 -9.37 6.28
CA LEU A 183 0.31 -8.38 6.37
C LEU A 183 1.60 -9.00 5.84
N ASP A 184 2.17 -8.42 4.78
CA ASP A 184 3.46 -8.85 4.23
C ASP A 184 4.55 -7.81 4.56
N LEU A 185 5.56 -8.24 5.33
CA LEU A 185 6.74 -7.46 5.70
C LEU A 185 8.03 -8.08 5.17
N ALA A 186 7.94 -9.07 4.27
CA ALA A 186 9.11 -9.79 3.79
C ALA A 186 10.11 -8.89 3.05
N ARG A 187 11.39 -9.29 3.06
CA ARG A 187 12.48 -8.59 2.35
C ARG A 187 12.73 -7.16 2.83
N ASN A 188 12.46 -6.90 4.11
CA ASN A 188 12.75 -5.62 4.77
C ASN A 188 13.93 -5.78 5.76
N ASP A 189 15.14 -5.97 5.23
CA ASP A 189 16.34 -6.28 6.03
C ASP A 189 16.69 -5.18 7.06
N ASN A 190 16.23 -3.94 6.86
CA ASN A 190 16.46 -2.81 7.77
C ASN A 190 15.32 -2.56 8.77
N LEU A 191 14.28 -3.40 8.78
CA LEU A 191 13.14 -3.22 9.68
C LEU A 191 13.55 -3.49 11.13
N GLN A 192 13.42 -2.48 11.98
CA GLN A 192 13.90 -2.51 13.37
C GLN A 192 12.77 -2.54 14.40
N TYR A 193 11.64 -1.89 14.09
CA TYR A 193 10.51 -1.72 15.00
C TYR A 193 9.21 -2.19 14.35
N ILE A 194 8.55 -3.14 14.99
CA ILE A 194 7.22 -3.62 14.61
C ILE A 194 6.29 -3.49 15.80
N LEU A 195 5.18 -2.80 15.59
CA LEU A 195 4.09 -2.67 16.53
C LEU A 195 2.78 -3.02 15.81
N LEU A 196 2.11 -4.07 16.28
CA LEU A 196 0.93 -4.64 15.64
C LEU A 196 -0.19 -4.83 16.65
N ASP A 197 -1.35 -4.24 16.35
CA ASP A 197 -2.60 -4.45 17.09
C ASP A 197 -3.67 -4.93 16.11
N LEU A 198 -3.88 -6.24 16.07
CA LEU A 198 -4.57 -6.93 14.96
C LEU A 198 -5.64 -7.90 15.47
N GLU A 199 -6.86 -7.81 14.93
CA GLU A 199 -7.96 -8.69 15.34
C GLU A 199 -8.28 -9.82 14.36
N ARG A 200 -7.72 -9.86 13.14
CA ARG A 200 -8.08 -10.87 12.12
C ARG A 200 -6.91 -11.64 11.47
N VAL A 201 -5.66 -11.25 11.68
CA VAL A 201 -4.50 -11.97 11.15
C VAL A 201 -4.34 -13.31 11.85
N VAL A 202 -4.34 -14.41 11.09
CA VAL A 202 -4.22 -15.79 11.62
C VAL A 202 -2.78 -16.30 11.55
N ASP A 203 -2.06 -15.95 10.49
CA ASP A 203 -0.69 -16.37 10.23
C ASP A 203 0.16 -15.12 9.98
N LEU A 204 1.26 -14.98 10.71
CA LEU A 204 2.20 -13.87 10.54
C LEU A 204 3.62 -14.39 10.38
N ASP A 205 4.22 -14.10 9.23
CA ASP A 205 5.61 -14.42 8.93
C ASP A 205 6.48 -13.16 9.03
N LEU A 206 7.36 -13.14 10.02
CA LEU A 206 8.36 -12.10 10.25
C LEU A 206 9.78 -12.65 10.06
N SER A 207 9.92 -13.78 9.37
CA SER A 207 11.22 -14.44 9.22
C SER A 207 12.21 -13.58 8.43
N PHE A 208 13.48 -13.76 8.79
CA PHE A 208 14.66 -13.13 8.19
C PHE A 208 14.66 -11.60 8.27
N LEU A 209 13.87 -11.00 9.17
CA LEU A 209 13.99 -9.59 9.54
C LEU A 209 15.20 -9.42 10.48
N LYS A 210 16.41 -9.52 9.92
CA LYS A 210 17.68 -9.61 10.67
C LYS A 210 17.91 -8.42 11.60
N ASN A 211 17.52 -7.20 11.19
CA ASN A 211 17.71 -6.01 12.02
C ASN A 211 16.53 -5.74 12.98
N LEU A 212 15.57 -6.66 13.11
CA LEU A 212 14.41 -6.49 13.98
C LEU A 212 14.86 -6.55 15.44
N THR A 213 14.76 -5.41 16.13
CA THR A 213 15.17 -5.28 17.54
C THR A 213 13.98 -5.14 18.47
N HIS A 214 12.86 -4.60 17.99
CA HIS A 214 11.66 -4.30 18.78
C HIS A 214 10.43 -4.93 18.13
N LEU A 215 9.73 -5.77 18.90
CA LEU A 215 8.54 -6.45 18.43
C LEU A 215 7.44 -6.40 19.49
N TYR A 216 6.34 -5.77 19.13
CA TYR A 216 5.13 -5.68 19.96
C TYR A 216 3.95 -6.19 19.13
N ILE A 217 3.34 -7.28 19.57
CA ILE A 217 2.16 -7.85 18.92
C ILE A 217 1.07 -8.02 19.96
N ARG A 218 -0.10 -7.43 19.71
CA ARG A 218 -1.36 -7.72 20.38
C ARG A 218 -2.33 -8.26 19.35
N SER A 219 -2.74 -9.51 19.51
CA SER A 219 -3.68 -10.13 18.58
C SER A 219 -4.49 -11.26 19.21
N SER A 220 -5.81 -11.18 19.10
CA SER A 220 -6.70 -12.24 19.59
C SER A 220 -6.93 -13.36 18.56
N SER A 221 -6.49 -13.21 17.30
CA SER A 221 -6.72 -14.20 16.24
C SER A 221 -5.47 -14.92 15.75
N LEU A 222 -4.28 -14.41 16.08
CA LEU A 222 -3.02 -14.98 15.62
C LEU A 222 -2.82 -16.41 16.16
N ARG A 223 -2.64 -17.36 15.24
CA ARG A 223 -2.41 -18.79 15.52
C ARG A 223 -1.01 -19.24 15.16
N ARG A 224 -0.36 -18.61 14.17
CA ARG A 224 1.02 -18.95 13.78
C ARG A 224 1.89 -17.71 13.68
N LEU A 225 3.06 -17.77 14.31
CA LEU A 225 4.07 -16.73 14.28
C LEU A 225 5.43 -17.32 13.88
N ASN A 226 6.01 -16.82 12.81
CA ASN A 226 7.36 -17.19 12.38
C ASN A 226 8.35 -16.05 12.66
N LEU A 227 9.30 -16.28 13.57
CA LEU A 227 10.39 -15.34 13.89
C LEU A 227 11.75 -15.88 13.44
N ARG A 228 11.78 -16.87 12.55
CA ARG A 228 13.03 -17.51 12.12
C ARG A 228 14.04 -16.47 11.61
N GLY A 229 15.27 -16.48 12.10
CA GLY A 229 16.35 -15.62 11.62
C GLY A 229 16.24 -14.16 12.06
N CYS A 230 15.41 -13.86 13.06
CA CYS A 230 15.39 -12.56 13.76
C CYS A 230 16.41 -12.59 14.92
N ASP A 231 17.69 -12.53 14.58
CA ASP A 231 18.82 -12.70 15.50
C ASP A 231 19.06 -11.49 16.41
N GLN A 232 18.56 -10.30 16.05
CA GLN A 232 18.67 -9.09 16.88
C GLN A 232 17.51 -8.88 17.86
N LEU A 233 16.49 -9.75 17.85
CA LEU A 233 15.39 -9.67 18.81
C LEU A 233 15.88 -10.03 20.20
N MET A 234 15.62 -9.16 21.17
CA MET A 234 15.96 -9.37 22.57
C MET A 234 14.70 -9.52 23.42
N ARG A 235 14.84 -10.21 24.55
CA ARG A 235 13.77 -10.44 25.51
C ARG A 235 13.09 -9.16 25.99
N ASN A 236 13.85 -8.11 26.29
CA ASN A 236 13.35 -6.86 26.89
C ASN A 236 12.55 -5.98 25.91
N THR A 237 12.74 -6.18 24.62
CA THR A 237 12.13 -5.42 23.52
C THR A 237 11.11 -6.23 22.73
N THR A 238 10.79 -7.44 23.21
CA THR A 238 9.80 -8.34 22.60
C THR A 238 8.61 -8.53 23.53
N ARG A 239 7.39 -8.25 23.05
CA ARG A 239 6.14 -8.53 23.75
C ARG A 239 5.12 -9.10 22.78
N VAL A 240 4.65 -10.31 23.05
CA VAL A 240 3.68 -11.02 22.20
C VAL A 240 2.46 -11.41 23.04
N ASN A 241 1.42 -10.59 23.01
CA ASN A 241 0.12 -10.88 23.61
C ASN A 241 -0.80 -11.50 22.57
N CYS A 242 -0.71 -12.82 22.42
CA CYS A 242 -1.48 -13.59 21.45
C CYS A 242 -2.09 -14.85 22.11
N PRO A 243 -3.23 -14.75 22.81
CA PRO A 243 -3.76 -15.85 23.63
C PRO A 243 -4.16 -17.10 22.84
N ASN A 244 -4.37 -16.98 21.53
CA ASN A 244 -4.76 -18.09 20.65
C ASN A 244 -3.58 -18.63 19.80
N LEU A 245 -2.34 -18.26 20.14
CA LEU A 245 -1.15 -18.70 19.42
C LEU A 245 -0.91 -20.20 19.60
N GLN A 246 -0.76 -20.93 18.50
CA GLN A 246 -0.63 -22.39 18.46
C GLN A 246 0.74 -22.85 17.97
N PHE A 247 1.35 -22.09 17.05
CA PHE A 247 2.63 -22.44 16.43
C PHE A 247 3.57 -21.24 16.45
N VAL A 248 4.78 -21.43 16.99
CA VAL A 248 5.82 -20.41 17.00
C VAL A 248 7.14 -21.00 16.50
N THR A 249 7.81 -20.30 15.60
CA THR A 249 9.15 -20.67 15.13
C THR A 249 10.18 -19.66 15.62
N LEU A 250 11.14 -20.11 16.44
CA LEU A 250 12.23 -19.29 17.02
C LEU A 250 13.63 -19.69 16.50
N GLN A 251 13.71 -20.30 15.32
CA GLN A 251 15.00 -20.78 14.80
C GLN A 251 15.92 -19.60 14.43
N GLY A 252 17.11 -19.52 15.02
CA GLY A 252 18.06 -18.43 14.71
C GLY A 252 17.64 -17.08 15.28
N THR A 253 16.96 -17.09 16.44
CA THR A 253 16.73 -15.91 17.30
C THR A 253 17.52 -16.07 18.59
N THR A 254 17.64 -15.00 19.39
CA THR A 254 18.16 -15.10 20.77
C THR A 254 17.06 -15.39 21.81
N LEU A 255 15.79 -15.40 21.37
CA LEU A 255 14.65 -15.61 22.24
C LEU A 255 14.53 -17.07 22.66
N VAL A 256 14.25 -17.30 23.94
CA VAL A 256 13.82 -18.61 24.46
C VAL A 256 12.32 -18.65 24.70
N ILE A 257 11.74 -19.84 24.85
CA ILE A 257 10.28 -20.00 24.98
C ILE A 257 9.69 -19.21 26.16
N ASP A 258 10.43 -19.09 27.27
CA ASP A 258 10.03 -18.34 28.45
C ASP A 258 10.01 -16.82 28.25
N ASP A 259 10.63 -16.31 27.20
CA ASP A 259 10.60 -14.89 26.86
C ASP A 259 9.21 -14.47 26.35
N LEU A 260 8.43 -15.41 25.81
CA LEU A 260 7.05 -15.20 25.39
C LEU A 260 6.04 -15.41 26.53
N ASN A 261 6.45 -15.99 27.66
CA ASN A 261 5.56 -16.37 28.77
C ASN A 261 5.24 -15.22 29.74
N LYS A 262 5.86 -14.04 29.62
CA LYS A 262 5.57 -12.91 30.51
C LYS A 262 4.30 -12.20 30.10
N LEU A 263 3.25 -12.41 30.90
CA LEU A 263 2.08 -11.52 31.05
C LEU A 263 2.50 -10.18 31.69
N SER A 264 3.45 -9.45 31.10
CA SER A 264 3.50 -8.01 31.36
C SER A 264 2.43 -7.40 30.48
N GLU A 265 1.47 -6.68 31.08
CA GLU A 265 0.50 -5.88 30.34
C GLU A 265 1.24 -5.16 29.21
N VAL A 266 0.90 -5.47 27.96
CA VAL A 266 1.26 -4.55 26.88
C VAL A 266 0.31 -3.40 27.10
N THR A 267 0.73 -2.45 27.95
CA THR A 267 -0.08 -1.32 28.34
C THR A 267 -0.50 -0.57 27.09
N ASP A 268 -1.70 0.02 27.11
CA ASP A 268 -2.15 0.87 26.00
C ASP A 268 -1.11 1.96 25.71
N GLU A 269 -0.25 2.34 26.67
CA GLU A 269 0.90 3.25 26.49
C GLU A 269 1.93 2.80 25.45
N VAL A 270 2.14 1.49 25.25
CA VAL A 270 3.05 0.99 24.20
C VAL A 270 2.45 1.24 22.81
N PHE A 271 1.13 1.20 22.73
CA PHE A 271 0.35 1.47 21.51
C PHE A 271 -0.15 2.92 21.43
N ALA A 272 0.03 3.69 22.50
CA ALA A 272 -0.18 5.12 22.55
C ALA A 272 1.05 5.76 21.90
N LEU A 273 0.78 6.43 20.78
CA LEU A 273 1.76 7.17 20.00
C LEU A 273 2.52 8.20 20.86
N PRO A 274 3.77 8.55 20.50
CA PRO A 274 4.09 9.93 20.19
C PRO A 274 3.54 10.36 18.83
#